data_AF-A0A522WMT0-F1
#
_entry.id   AF-A0A522WMT0-F1
#
_cell.length_a   1.000
_cell.length_b   1.000
_cell.length_c   1.000
_cell.angle_alpha   90.00
_cell.angle_beta   90.00
_cell.angle_gamma   90.00
#
_symmetry.space_group_name_H-M   'P 1'
#
loop_
_entity.id
_entity.type
_entity.pdbx_description
1 polymer ?
#
loop_
_entity_poly.entity_id
_entity_poly.type
_entity_poly.pdbx_seq_one_letter_code
_entity_poly.pdbx_strand_id
1 'polypeptide(L)' 'YLAEADAAGIVLGARVPVVLTSRADSAKARLASCAVAVLFAHARRAKGGAAA' A
#
# COMPACT_ATOMS: atom_id res chain seq x y z
N TYR A 1 7.92 -2.94 -15.39
CA TYR A 1 8.66 -3.25 -16.64
C TYR A 1 7.71 -3.10 -17.83
N LEU A 2 8.24 -2.90 -19.04
CA LEU A 2 7.59 -2.40 -20.28
C LEU A 2 7.33 -0.88 -20.34
N ALA A 3 7.13 -0.21 -19.20
CA ALA A 3 6.86 1.24 -19.15
C ALA A 3 7.74 2.00 -18.15
N GLU A 4 8.86 1.42 -17.70
CA GLU A 4 9.73 1.98 -16.65
C GLU A 4 9.03 2.39 -15.33
N ALA A 5 7.78 1.96 -15.14
CA ALA A 5 7.01 2.27 -13.94
C ALA A 5 7.48 1.49 -12.71
N ASP A 6 7.44 2.16 -11.56
CA ASP A 6 7.60 1.54 -10.26
C ASP A 6 6.36 0.72 -9.89
N ALA A 7 6.57 -0.46 -9.32
CA ALA A 7 5.50 -1.30 -8.81
C ALA A 7 5.26 -1.03 -7.32
N ALA A 8 4.00 -1.02 -6.91
CA ALA A 8 3.57 -0.98 -5.51
C ALA A 8 2.25 -1.75 -5.37
N GLY A 9 2.06 -2.43 -4.23
CA GLY A 9 0.87 -3.25 -4.00
C GLY A 9 0.55 -3.47 -2.53
N ILE A 10 -0.74 -3.53 -2.23
CA ILE A 10 -1.29 -3.90 -0.92
C ILE A 10 -2.47 -4.86 -1.12
N VAL A 11 -2.67 -5.76 -0.16
CA VAL A 11 -3.85 -6.63 -0.10
C VAL A 11 -4.96 -5.95 0.70
N LEU A 12 -6.18 -6.01 0.16
CA LEU A 12 -7.41 -5.48 0.75
C LEU A 12 -8.37 -6.61 1.15
N GLY A 13 -9.38 -6.29 1.97
CA GLY A 13 -10.37 -7.24 2.47
C GLY A 13 -10.11 -7.74 3.89
N ALA A 14 -8.86 -7.61 4.37
CA ALA A 14 -8.54 -7.78 5.79
C ALA A 14 -8.89 -6.53 6.61
N ARG A 15 -8.82 -6.64 7.95
CA ARG A 15 -9.05 -5.50 8.87
C ARG A 15 -8.03 -4.38 8.70
N VAL A 16 -6.83 -4.70 8.20
CA VAL A 16 -5.73 -3.76 7.98
C VAL A 16 -5.08 -4.01 6.61
N PRO A 17 -4.42 -3.03 5.99
CA PRO A 17 -3.65 -3.24 4.76
C PRO A 17 -2.46 -4.16 5.03
N VAL A 18 -2.20 -5.10 4.13
CA VAL A 18 -1.06 -6.01 4.21
C VAL A 18 -0.17 -5.84 2.99
N VAL A 19 1.13 -5.60 3.21
CA VAL A 19 2.14 -5.59 2.16
C VAL A 19 2.69 -6.99 2.01
N LEU A 20 2.54 -7.58 0.83
CA LEU A 20 3.20 -8.84 0.49
C LEU A 20 4.50 -8.51 -0.25
N THR A 21 5.60 -9.10 0.18
CA THR A 21 6.92 -8.90 -0.44
C THR A 21 7.37 -10.17 -1.15
N SER A 22 8.06 -10.00 -2.26
CA SER A 22 8.75 -11.06 -3.01
C SER A 22 10.27 -10.88 -2.94
N ARG A 23 11.01 -11.98 -3.13
CA ARG A 23 12.47 -11.94 -3.34
C ARG A 23 12.86 -11.06 -4.53
N ALA A 24 12.00 -10.97 -5.54
CA ALA A 24 12.23 -10.17 -6.74
C ALA A 24 12.00 -8.66 -6.51
N ASP A 25 11.43 -8.25 -5.37
CA ASP A 25 11.12 -6.85 -5.13
C ASP A 25 12.38 -6.04 -4.79
N SER A 26 12.55 -4.92 -5.49
CA SER A 26 13.57 -3.93 -5.13
C SER A 26 13.23 -3.25 -3.80
N ALA A 27 14.22 -2.62 -3.17
CA ALA A 27 13.98 -1.80 -1.98
C ALA A 27 12.97 -0.67 -2.26
N LYS A 28 13.04 -0.08 -3.47
CA LYS A 28 12.13 0.97 -3.91
C LYS A 28 10.69 0.47 -4.04
N ALA A 29 10.47 -0.71 -4.63
CA ALA A 29 9.14 -1.30 -4.76
C ALA A 29 8.52 -1.59 -3.37
N ARG A 30 9.31 -2.11 -2.43
CA ARG A 30 8.86 -2.33 -1.04
C ARG A 30 8.48 -1.02 -0.34
N LEU A 31 9.30 0.02 -0.49
CA LEU A 31 9.01 1.34 0.07
C LEU A 31 7.73 1.96 -0.53
N ALA A 32 7.56 1.86 -1.84
CA ALA A 32 6.37 2.35 -2.51
C ALA A 32 5.10 1.62 -2.03
N SER A 33 5.14 0.29 -1.87
CA SER A 33 4.04 -0.48 -1.27
C SER A 33 3.71 -0.03 0.16
N CYS A 34 4.72 0.25 0.99
CA CYS A 34 4.50 0.81 2.33
C CYS A 34 3.83 2.19 2.29
N ALA A 35 4.27 3.08 1.39
CA ALA A 35 3.66 4.39 1.22
C ALA A 35 2.18 4.27 0.84
N VAL A 36 1.84 3.39 -0.10
CA VAL A 36 0.45 3.09 -0.48
C VAL A 36 -0.35 2.59 0.72
N ALA A 37 0.20 1.68 1.52
CA ALA A 37 -0.47 1.16 2.72
C ALA A 37 -0.79 2.28 3.74
N VAL A 38 0.18 3.16 4.00
CA VAL A 38 0.02 4.29 4.94
C VAL A 38 -1.02 5.28 4.44
N LEU A 39 -0.96 5.67 3.17
CA LEU A 39 -1.91 6.60 2.55
C LEU A 39 -3.34 6.03 2.60
N PHE A 40 -3.50 4.75 2.26
CA PHE A 40 -4.78 4.08 2.32
C PHE A 40 -5.33 4.02 3.75
N ALA A 41 -4.50 3.65 4.73
CA ALA A 41 -4.90 3.63 6.14
C ALA A 41 -5.28 5.03 6.65
N HIS A 42 -4.54 6.07 6.26
CA HIS A 42 -4.83 7.45 6.59
C HIS A 42 -6.18 7.90 6.02
N ALA A 43 -6.41 7.65 4.72
CA ALA A 43 -7.67 7.99 4.06
C ALA A 43 -8.87 7.27 4.69
N ARG A 44 -8.71 6.00 5.08
CA ARG A 44 -9.77 5.24 5.80
C ARG A 44 -10.08 5.82 7.16
N ARG A 45 -9.07 6.23 7.93
CA ARG A 45 -9.28 6.89 9.23
C ARG A 45 -10.00 8.22 9.06
N ALA A 46 -9.62 9.03 8.07
CA ALA A 46 -10.29 10.31 7.79
C ALA A 46 -11.77 10.11 7.42
N LYS A 47 -12.10 9.09 6.61
CA LYS A 47 -13.50 8.74 6.30
C LYS A 47 -14.27 8.20 7.51
N GLY A 48 -13.63 7.38 8.35
CA GLY A 48 -14.23 6.83 9.57
C GLY A 48 -14.43 7.88 10.68
N GLY A 49 -13.60 8.91 10.74
CA GLY A 49 -13.72 10.02 11.69
C GLY A 49 -14.74 11.09 11.31
N ALA A 50 -15.29 11.06 10.08
CA ALA A 50 -16.43 11.89 9.70
C ALA A 50 -17.79 11.24 10.05
N ALA A 51 -17.77 9.98 10.49
CA ALA A 51 -18.95 9.19 10.85
C ALA A 51 -19.05 8.92 12.37
N ALA A 52 -18.25 9.64 13.18
CA ALA A 52 -18.28 9.60 14.64
C ALA A 52 -18.72 10.96 15.19
#